data_AF-A0A2U1TE74-F1
#
_entry.id   AF-A0A2U1TE74-F1
#
_cell.length_a   1.000
_cell.length_b   1.000
_cell.length_c   1.000
_cell.angle_alpha   90.00
_cell.angle_beta   90.00
_cell.angle_gamma   90.00
#
_symmetry.space_group_name_H-M   'P 1'
#
loop_
_entity.id
_entity.type
_entity.pdbx_description
1 polymer ?
#
loop_
_entity_poly.entity_id
_entity_poly.type
_entity_poly.pdbx_seq_one_letter_code
_entity_poly.pdbx_strand_id
1 'polypeptide(L)'
;MSKDVYAMRAAMASLAAATAFGLILIGLVPSIGAIIAGTAAIVAASIPVSLVGATARARDRAFSRRYLLTIGFWGLLFAGAILIGMYLFQQVPGFWIPAAILCAIPPVAFIITGNRATR
;
A
#
# COMPACT_ATOMS: atom_id res chain seq x y z
N MET A 1 6.65 23.82 -3.15
CA MET A 1 6.31 22.40 -3.40
C MET A 1 4.81 22.32 -3.70
N SER A 2 4.39 21.84 -4.87
CA SER A 2 2.97 21.97 -5.30
C SER A 2 2.04 21.12 -4.41
N LYS A 3 0.81 21.60 -4.17
CA LYS A 3 -0.21 20.96 -3.30
C LYS A 3 -0.40 19.48 -3.62
N ASP A 4 -0.35 19.13 -4.90
CA ASP A 4 -0.53 17.75 -5.36
C ASP A 4 0.60 16.78 -4.94
N VAL A 5 1.83 17.28 -4.77
CA VAL A 5 2.94 16.45 -4.28
C VAL A 5 2.71 16.06 -2.83
N TYR A 6 2.19 16.99 -2.02
CA TYR A 6 1.76 16.68 -0.65
C TYR A 6 0.57 15.72 -0.63
N ALA A 7 -0.44 15.94 -1.47
CA ALA A 7 -1.60 15.05 -1.57
C ALA A 7 -1.20 13.61 -1.92
N MET A 8 -0.31 13.43 -2.91
CA MET A 8 0.19 12.10 -3.28
C MET A 8 0.99 11.44 -2.15
N ARG A 9 1.81 12.21 -1.43
CA ARG A 9 2.57 11.67 -0.28
C ARG A 9 1.66 11.23 0.85
N ALA A 10 0.65 12.04 1.17
CA ALA A 10 -0.36 11.69 2.17
C ALA A 10 -1.11 10.43 1.75
N ALA A 11 -1.53 10.32 0.49
CA ALA A 11 -2.21 9.14 -0.04
C ALA A 11 -1.34 7.86 0.06
N MET A 12 -0.07 7.95 -0.34
CA MET A 12 0.87 6.82 -0.24
C MET A 12 1.17 6.45 1.22
N ALA A 13 1.29 7.43 2.12
CA ALA A 13 1.48 7.18 3.54
C ALA A 13 0.26 6.49 4.16
N SER A 14 -0.96 6.94 3.80
CA SER A 14 -2.19 6.27 4.24
C SER A 14 -2.29 4.85 3.71
N LEU A 15 -1.87 4.60 2.45
CA LEU A 15 -1.86 3.26 1.88
C LEU A 15 -0.87 2.35 2.62
N ALA A 16 0.34 2.84 2.92
CA ALA A 16 1.33 2.09 3.69
C ALA A 16 0.80 1.69 5.08
N ALA A 17 0.25 2.66 5.81
CA ALA A 17 -0.31 2.45 7.14
C ALA A 17 -1.50 1.49 7.11
N ALA A 18 -2.45 1.70 6.19
CA ALA A 18 -3.62 0.83 6.04
C ALA A 18 -3.24 -0.59 5.62
N THR A 19 -2.22 -0.75 4.77
CA THR A 19 -1.71 -2.07 4.36
C THR A 19 -1.12 -2.82 5.55
N ALA A 20 -0.26 -2.16 6.33
CA ALA A 20 0.35 -2.78 7.49
C ALA A 20 -0.71 -3.16 8.54
N PHE A 21 -1.59 -2.22 8.87
CA PHE A 21 -2.69 -2.43 9.81
C PHE A 21 -3.65 -3.52 9.33
N GLY A 22 -4.08 -3.46 8.07
CA GLY A 22 -5.04 -4.39 7.49
C GLY A 22 -4.51 -5.81 7.43
N LEU A 23 -3.25 -6.02 6.99
CA LEU A 23 -2.63 -7.35 6.97
C LEU A 23 -2.46 -7.94 8.38
N ILE A 24 -2.11 -7.12 9.37
CA ILE A 24 -1.99 -7.57 10.76
C ILE A 24 -3.37 -8.00 11.29
N LEU A 25 -4.42 -7.20 11.06
CA LEU A 25 -5.78 -7.56 11.46
C LEU A 25 -6.27 -8.84 10.78
N ILE A 26 -6.15 -8.91 9.45
CA ILE A 26 -6.58 -10.07 8.65
C ILE A 26 -5.84 -11.33 9.10
N GLY A 27 -4.53 -11.22 9.32
CA GLY A 27 -3.67 -12.35 9.57
C GLY A 27 -3.70 -12.91 10.98
N LEU A 28 -3.82 -12.04 11.99
CA LEU A 28 -3.63 -12.42 13.40
C LEU A 28 -4.92 -12.47 14.21
N VAL A 29 -6.02 -11.88 13.72
CA VAL A 29 -7.31 -11.90 14.40
C VAL A 29 -8.26 -12.85 13.67
N PRO A 30 -8.62 -14.02 14.25
CA PRO A 30 -9.46 -15.02 13.59
C PRO A 30 -10.95 -14.64 13.67
N SER A 31 -11.31 -13.51 13.06
CA SER A 31 -12.70 -13.08 13.00
C SER A 31 -13.06 -12.50 11.64
N ILE A 32 -14.28 -12.79 11.19
CA ILE A 32 -14.84 -12.19 9.97
C ILE A 32 -14.82 -10.66 10.09
N GLY A 33 -15.11 -10.12 11.27
CA GLY A 33 -15.05 -8.68 11.54
C GLY A 33 -13.66 -8.07 11.29
N ALA A 34 -12.58 -8.74 11.71
CA ALA A 34 -11.22 -8.27 11.46
C ALA A 34 -10.85 -8.32 9.98
N ILE A 35 -11.28 -9.35 9.25
CA ILE A 35 -11.07 -9.45 7.80
C ILE A 35 -11.77 -8.29 7.09
N ILE A 36 -13.04 -8.03 7.43
CA ILE A 36 -13.81 -6.91 6.87
C ILE A 36 -13.14 -5.57 7.20
N ALA A 37 -12.79 -5.34 8.47
CA ALA A 37 -12.18 -4.09 8.90
C ALA A 37 -10.82 -3.84 8.23
N GLY A 38 -9.95 -4.86 8.17
CA GLY A 38 -8.64 -4.76 7.52
C GLY A 38 -8.76 -4.50 6.02
N THR A 39 -9.67 -5.21 5.35
CA THR A 39 -9.93 -5.01 3.92
C THR A 39 -10.49 -3.62 3.64
N ALA A 40 -11.48 -3.18 4.44
CA ALA A 40 -12.10 -1.87 4.29
C ALA A 40 -11.09 -0.72 4.48
N ALA A 41 -10.18 -0.84 5.45
CA ALA A 41 -9.11 0.14 5.66
C ALA A 41 -8.21 0.28 4.42
N ILE A 42 -7.81 -0.85 3.82
CA ILE A 42 -6.96 -0.86 2.62
C ILE A 42 -7.71 -0.28 1.42
N VAL A 43 -8.97 -0.67 1.22
CA VAL A 43 -9.82 -0.15 0.13
C VAL A 43 -9.98 1.37 0.29
N ALA A 44 -10.32 1.85 1.48
CA ALA A 44 -10.46 3.27 1.77
C ALA A 44 -9.18 4.06 1.46
N ALA A 45 -8.01 3.53 1.81
CA ALA A 45 -6.73 4.17 1.53
C ALA A 45 -6.32 4.11 0.04
N SER A 46 -6.82 3.15 -0.73
CA SER A 46 -6.55 3.04 -2.17
C SER A 46 -7.33 4.04 -3.03
N ILE A 47 -8.47 4.55 -2.54
CA ILE A 47 -9.29 5.57 -3.23
C ILE A 47 -8.48 6.84 -3.51
N PRO A 48 -7.90 7.54 -2.52
CA PRO A 48 -7.15 8.77 -2.78
C PRO A 48 -5.92 8.51 -3.65
N VAL A 49 -5.25 7.35 -3.49
CA VAL A 49 -4.14 6.94 -4.35
C VAL A 49 -4.58 6.81 -5.81
N SER A 50 -5.74 6.21 -6.04
CA SER A 50 -6.30 6.02 -7.39
C SER A 50 -6.77 7.34 -8.01
N LEU A 51 -7.37 8.24 -7.23
CA LEU A 51 -7.79 9.57 -7.70
C LEU A 51 -6.58 10.42 -8.11
N VAL A 52 -5.53 10.46 -7.29
CA VAL A 52 -4.29 11.17 -7.62
C VAL A 52 -3.50 10.44 -8.72
N GLY A 53 -3.60 9.12 -8.79
CA GLY A 53 -3.04 8.28 -9.84
C GLY A 53 -3.71 8.46 -11.20
N ALA A 54 -5.03 8.70 -11.24
CA ALA A 54 -5.77 8.93 -12.48
C ALA A 54 -5.27 10.19 -13.20
N THR A 55 -4.86 11.21 -12.45
CA THR A 55 -4.24 12.43 -13.01
C THR A 55 -2.76 12.25 -13.36
N ALA A 56 -2.14 11.10 -13.03
CA ALA A 56 -0.73 10.83 -13.33
C ALA A 56 -0.42 10.78 -14.83
N ARG A 57 -1.40 10.44 -15.68
CA ARG A 57 -1.22 10.48 -17.15
C ARG A 57 -1.07 11.89 -17.70
N ALA A 58 -1.59 12.89 -16.98
CA ALA A 58 -1.42 14.31 -17.30
C ALA A 58 -0.08 14.88 -16.77
N ARG A 59 0.73 14.04 -16.10
CA ARG A 59 2.05 14.40 -15.55
C ARG A 59 3.18 13.80 -16.37
N ASP A 60 4.42 14.16 -16.00
CA ASP A 60 5.63 13.63 -16.61
C ASP A 60 5.67 12.10 -16.64
N ARG A 61 6.19 11.55 -17.75
CA ARG A 61 6.35 10.11 -17.96
C ARG A 61 7.11 9.42 -16.82
N ALA A 62 8.09 10.12 -16.23
CA ALA A 62 8.85 9.62 -15.09
C ALA A 62 7.98 9.39 -13.85
N PHE A 63 7.02 10.29 -13.58
CA PHE A 63 6.07 10.15 -12.48
C PHE A 63 5.11 8.99 -12.73
N SER A 64 4.50 8.92 -13.92
CA SER A 64 3.56 7.85 -14.26
C SER A 64 4.20 6.47 -14.17
N ARG A 65 5.45 6.31 -14.65
CA ARG A 65 6.18 5.04 -14.54
C ARG A 65 6.45 4.65 -13.10
N ARG A 66 6.91 5.59 -12.26
CA ARG A 66 7.14 5.33 -10.82
C ARG A 66 5.85 4.93 -10.11
N TYR A 67 4.76 5.63 -10.36
CA TYR A 67 3.45 5.32 -9.79
C TYR A 67 2.99 3.91 -10.14
N LEU A 68 3.00 3.56 -11.43
CA LEU A 68 2.57 2.24 -11.90
C LEU A 68 3.43 1.12 -11.34
N LEU A 69 4.76 1.32 -11.27
CA LEU A 69 5.65 0.34 -10.64
C LEU A 69 5.33 0.18 -9.16
N THR A 70 5.16 1.28 -8.41
CA THR A 70 4.82 1.22 -6.99
C THR A 70 3.52 0.46 -6.74
N ILE A 71 2.44 0.78 -7.46
CA ILE A 71 1.15 0.12 -7.27
C ILE A 71 1.20 -1.34 -7.76
N GLY A 72 1.90 -1.62 -8.85
CA GLY A 72 2.10 -2.98 -9.34
C GLY A 72 2.84 -3.87 -8.33
N PHE A 73 3.98 -3.40 -7.79
CA PHE A 73 4.72 -4.13 -6.77
C PHE A 73 3.93 -4.27 -5.47
N TRP A 74 3.27 -3.21 -5.02
CA TRP A 74 2.40 -3.26 -3.85
C TRP A 74 1.30 -4.30 -4.02
N GLY A 75 0.59 -4.29 -5.16
CA GLY A 75 -0.49 -5.22 -5.44
C GLY A 75 0.00 -6.67 -5.51
N LEU A 76 1.16 -6.91 -6.12
CA LEU A 76 1.77 -8.24 -6.20
C LEU A 76 2.13 -8.77 -4.81
N LEU A 77 2.80 -7.96 -3.99
CA LEU A 77 3.19 -8.34 -2.63
C LEU A 77 1.96 -8.57 -1.74
N PHE A 78 0.98 -7.68 -1.81
CA PHE A 78 -0.26 -7.79 -1.05
C PHE A 78 -1.05 -9.05 -1.43
N ALA A 79 -1.26 -9.29 -2.73
CA ALA A 79 -1.95 -10.48 -3.21
C ALA A 79 -1.20 -11.76 -2.81
N GLY A 80 0.13 -11.77 -2.96
CA GLY A 80 0.97 -12.89 -2.51
C GLY A 80 0.86 -13.15 -1.01
N ALA A 81 0.91 -12.10 -0.19
CA ALA A 81 0.76 -12.19 1.26
C ALA A 81 -0.61 -12.75 1.67
N ILE A 82 -1.69 -12.28 1.05
CA ILE A 82 -3.04 -12.78 1.32
C ILE A 82 -3.17 -14.25 0.92
N LEU A 83 -2.78 -14.61 -0.30
CA LEU A 83 -2.87 -15.99 -0.77
C LEU A 83 -2.02 -16.92 0.10
N ILE A 84 -0.73 -16.65 0.24
CA ILE A 84 0.17 -17.51 1.02
C ILE A 84 -0.24 -17.55 2.49
N GLY A 85 -0.56 -16.40 3.08
CA GLY A 85 -0.90 -16.29 4.49
C GLY A 85 -2.20 -16.98 4.86
N MET A 86 -3.26 -16.78 4.08
CA MET A 86 -4.56 -17.38 4.37
C MET A 86 -4.58 -18.90 4.11
N TYR A 87 -3.78 -19.40 3.17
CA TYR A 87 -3.72 -20.83 2.88
C TYR A 87 -2.70 -21.59 3.74
N LEU A 88 -1.54 -21.01 4.08
CA LEU A 88 -0.42 -21.74 4.69
C LEU A 88 -0.03 -21.25 6.10
N PHE A 89 -0.32 -20.01 6.46
CA PHE A 89 0.21 -19.37 7.68
C PHE A 89 -0.84 -18.61 8.47
N GLN A 90 -2.02 -19.20 8.67
CA GLN A 90 -3.10 -18.58 9.44
C GLN A 90 -2.63 -18.29 10.87
N GLN A 91 -2.82 -17.05 11.33
CA GLN A 91 -2.49 -16.63 12.70
C GLN A 91 -1.01 -16.77 13.10
N VAL A 92 -0.09 -16.92 12.14
CA VAL A 92 1.36 -17.03 12.42
C VAL A 92 2.01 -15.64 12.42
N PRO A 93 2.38 -15.06 13.57
CA PRO A 93 2.96 -13.71 13.63
C PRO A 93 4.26 -13.58 12.85
N GLY A 94 5.07 -14.64 12.83
CA GLY A 94 6.32 -14.71 12.07
C GLY A 94 6.16 -14.61 10.56
N PHE A 95 4.95 -14.82 10.02
CA PHE A 95 4.63 -14.59 8.62
C PHE A 95 3.99 -13.22 8.41
N TRP A 96 2.93 -12.91 9.16
CA TRP A 96 2.10 -11.72 8.90
C TRP A 96 2.80 -10.40 9.22
N ILE A 97 3.63 -10.33 10.27
CA ILE A 97 4.34 -9.09 10.61
C ILE A 97 5.38 -8.74 9.53
N PRO A 98 6.29 -9.66 9.12
CA PRO A 98 7.19 -9.38 8.00
C PRO A 98 6.47 -9.09 6.69
N ALA A 99 5.39 -9.82 6.37
CA ALA A 99 4.60 -9.58 5.17
C ALA A 99 3.95 -8.19 5.15
N ALA A 100 3.40 -7.75 6.29
CA ALA A 100 2.84 -6.41 6.47
C ALA A 100 3.88 -5.31 6.23
N ILE A 101 5.08 -5.48 6.80
CA ILE A 101 6.21 -4.56 6.58
C ILE A 101 6.60 -4.55 5.10
N LEU A 102 6.80 -5.72 4.50
CA LEU A 102 7.20 -5.86 3.10
C LEU A 102 6.20 -5.19 2.15
N CYS A 103 4.90 -5.39 2.37
CA CYS A 103 3.85 -4.77 1.57
C CYS A 103 3.77 -3.24 1.76
N ALA A 104 4.21 -2.70 2.90
CA ALA A 104 4.29 -1.25 3.11
C ALA A 104 5.52 -0.59 2.43
N ILE A 105 6.53 -1.37 2.00
CA ILE A 105 7.76 -0.83 1.40
C ILE A 105 7.49 -0.06 0.10
N PRO A 106 6.76 -0.57 -0.92
CA PRO A 106 6.56 0.16 -2.17
C PRO A 106 5.99 1.57 -2.00
N PRO A 107 4.89 1.80 -1.24
CA PRO A 107 4.39 3.16 -1.03
C PRO A 107 5.37 4.05 -0.25
N VAL A 108 6.11 3.50 0.72
CA VAL A 108 7.17 4.25 1.43
C VAL A 108 8.32 4.64 0.49
N ALA A 109 8.77 3.72 -0.35
CA ALA A 109 9.84 3.94 -1.32
C ALA A 109 9.44 5.04 -2.34
N PHE A 110 8.16 5.10 -2.73
CA PHE A 110 7.65 6.17 -3.59
C PHE A 110 7.80 7.55 -2.94
N ILE A 111 7.49 7.68 -1.64
CA ILE A 111 7.62 8.93 -0.89
C ILE A 111 9.09 9.38 -0.83
N ILE A 112 9.99 8.45 -0.51
CA ILE A 112 11.43 8.74 -0.33
C ILE A 112 12.09 9.12 -1.66
N THR A 113 11.83 8.36 -2.72
CA THR A 113 12.42 8.63 -4.05
C THR A 113 11.86 9.89 -4.69
N GLY A 114 10.61 10.25 -4.39
CA GLY A 114 10.00 11.51 -4.79
C GLY A 114 10.71 12.75 -4.23
N ASN A 115 11.35 12.66 -3.05
CA ASN A 115 12.13 13.77 -2.47
C ASN A 115 13.44 14.05 -3.20
N ARG A 116 14.05 13.03 -3.83
CA ARG A 116 15.35 13.18 -4.50
C ARG A 116 15.23 13.80 -5.88
N ALA A 117 14.06 13.73 -6.52
CA ALA A 117 13.81 14.30 -7.84
C ALA A 117 13.38 15.78 -7.80
N THR A 118 13.18 16.35 -6.61
CA THR A 118 12.79 17.76 -6.40
C THR A 118 13.94 18.62 -5.84
N ARG A 119 15.14 18.06 -5.73
CA ARG A 119 16.41 18.79 -5.49
C ARG A 119 17.16 18.84 -6.81
#